data_AF-A0A1I1EPJ6-F1
#
_entry.id   AF-A0A1I1EPJ6-F1
#
_cell.length_a   1.000
_cell.length_b   1.000
_cell.length_c   1.000
_cell.angle_alpha   90.00
_cell.angle_beta   90.00
_cell.angle_gamma   90.00
#
_symmetry.space_group_name_H-M   'P 1'
#
loop_
_entity.id
_entity.type
_entity.pdbx_description
1 polymer ?
#
loop_
_entity_poly.entity_id
_entity_poly.type
_entity_poly.pdbx_seq_one_letter_code
_entity_poly.pdbx_strand_id
1 'polypeptide(L)'
;MRQLFWAFRCLLVLLLFARVDTVSAQSGQPAVNPPQSDLIASWVVTVADEPRQRSLIIRGVATGTNGAFLLDATYGWLDGKRSPIRGEMTQSGTERRLELVTPADSKIVAKQLTDGSFTGTFTSKNGVVKPVKLERLESVAVNSATAAAANHAAAPTTPPNIHMVVMGGNDCPPCVAWRGLELPKLQQTAAFKAIRFSYVSKAVTSPVPSSMFLPDEVKPYKAKLDEASSGRNGSPQVAIIVNGEIYDYYFGTRSAKKVEQMILAIKEGRNYPFKRCLKLDRSRQCAVPA
;
A
#
# COMPACT_ATOMS: atom_id res chain seq x y z
N MET A 1 33.64 39.35 -83.24
CA MET A 1 32.50 39.21 -84.18
C MET A 1 31.20 39.52 -83.47
N ARG A 2 30.62 40.68 -83.80
CA ARG A 2 29.17 40.96 -84.02
C ARG A 2 28.18 40.47 -82.95
N GLN A 3 27.70 41.35 -82.07
CA GLN A 3 26.46 42.15 -82.22
C GLN A 3 25.25 41.37 -82.77
N LEU A 4 24.09 41.41 -82.07
CA LEU A 4 22.83 42.05 -82.51
C LEU A 4 21.58 41.50 -81.74
N PHE A 5 20.77 42.43 -81.21
CA PHE A 5 19.28 42.49 -81.26
C PHE A 5 18.47 41.75 -80.17
N TRP A 6 17.72 42.48 -79.30
CA TRP A 6 16.32 42.94 -79.49
C TRP A 6 15.33 41.75 -79.59
N ALA A 7 14.18 41.66 -78.93
CA ALA A 7 13.38 42.59 -78.12
C ALA A 7 12.27 41.79 -77.38
N PHE A 8 11.70 42.41 -76.34
CA PHE A 8 10.30 42.36 -75.91
C PHE A 8 9.38 41.27 -76.51
N ARG A 9 8.73 40.48 -75.64
CA ARG A 9 7.25 40.50 -75.48
C ARG A 9 6.72 39.48 -74.48
N CYS A 10 5.77 39.97 -73.69
CA CYS A 10 4.53 39.33 -73.26
C CYS A 10 4.61 37.99 -72.52
N LEU A 11 4.26 37.94 -71.23
CA LEU A 11 2.89 38.01 -70.68
C LEU A 11 2.47 36.58 -70.28
N LEU A 12 2.29 36.41 -68.96
CA LEU A 12 1.39 35.45 -68.32
C LEU A 12 1.74 33.96 -68.46
N VAL A 13 1.79 33.26 -67.32
CA VAL A 13 0.84 32.18 -66.96
C VAL A 13 1.47 31.24 -65.92
N LEU A 14 0.75 31.11 -64.80
CA LEU A 14 0.74 30.03 -63.80
C LEU A 14 1.97 29.85 -62.89
N LEU A 15 1.91 30.58 -61.77
CA LEU A 15 2.42 30.14 -60.47
C LEU A 15 1.70 28.85 -60.04
N LEU A 16 2.25 27.70 -60.42
CA LEU A 16 1.98 26.42 -59.78
C LEU A 16 2.79 26.35 -58.48
N PHE A 17 2.26 26.95 -57.41
CA PHE A 17 2.67 26.60 -56.06
C PHE A 17 2.15 25.20 -55.75
N ALA A 18 2.99 24.19 -55.97
CA ALA A 18 2.79 22.89 -55.36
C ALA A 18 2.86 23.06 -53.83
N ARG A 19 1.71 23.22 -53.17
CA ARG A 19 1.60 23.01 -51.73
C ARG A 19 1.78 21.52 -51.49
N VAL A 20 2.99 21.14 -51.11
CA VAL A 20 3.23 19.87 -50.43
C VAL A 20 2.62 20.06 -49.04
N ASP A 21 1.37 19.64 -48.87
CA ASP A 21 0.79 19.47 -47.55
C ASP A 21 1.57 18.35 -46.85
N THR A 22 2.60 18.74 -46.10
CA THR A 22 3.20 17.89 -45.08
C THR A 22 2.11 17.54 -44.07
N VAL A 23 1.47 16.40 -44.31
CA VAL A 23 0.69 15.69 -43.29
C VAL A 23 1.66 15.34 -42.18
N SER A 24 1.75 16.18 -41.16
CA SER A 24 2.33 15.79 -39.89
C SER A 24 1.47 14.66 -39.35
N ALA A 25 1.95 13.43 -39.54
CA ALA A 25 1.56 12.32 -38.69
C ALA A 25 1.95 12.71 -37.26
N GLN A 26 1.02 13.28 -36.51
CA GLN A 26 1.10 13.33 -35.06
C GLN A 26 1.17 11.88 -34.61
N SER A 27 2.39 11.43 -34.31
CA SER A 27 2.61 10.24 -33.50
C SER A 27 1.80 10.44 -32.23
N GLY A 28 0.66 9.73 -32.15
CA GLY A 28 -0.15 9.68 -30.94
C GLY A 28 0.79 9.32 -29.80
N GLN A 29 1.02 10.27 -28.90
CA GLN A 29 1.78 10.00 -27.68
C GLN A 29 1.13 8.76 -27.05
N PRO A 30 1.90 7.68 -26.79
CA PRO A 30 1.34 6.50 -26.15
C PRO A 30 0.68 6.97 -24.86
N ALA A 31 -0.62 6.66 -24.72
CA ALA A 31 -1.40 7.00 -23.56
C ALA A 31 -0.60 6.61 -22.32
N VAL A 32 -0.26 7.59 -21.49
CA VAL A 32 0.52 7.40 -20.27
C VAL A 32 -0.28 6.41 -19.42
N ASN A 33 0.18 5.16 -19.37
CA ASN A 33 -0.40 4.14 -18.49
C ASN A 33 -0.30 4.71 -17.07
N PRO A 34 -1.43 5.07 -16.43
CA PRO A 34 -1.36 5.60 -15.09
C PRO A 34 -0.90 4.47 -14.17
N PRO A 35 -0.12 4.78 -13.14
CA PRO A 35 0.70 3.78 -12.48
C PRO A 35 -0.20 2.72 -11.83
N GLN A 36 0.07 1.45 -12.16
CA GLN A 36 -0.64 0.27 -11.63
C GLN A 36 -0.67 0.24 -10.08
N SER A 37 0.24 0.98 -9.43
CA SER A 37 0.31 1.17 -7.99
C SER A 37 -0.94 1.81 -7.39
N ASP A 38 -1.69 2.61 -8.13
CA ASP A 38 -2.86 3.32 -7.59
C ASP A 38 -4.03 2.38 -7.30
N LEU A 39 -4.04 1.22 -7.96
CA LEU A 39 -5.05 0.17 -7.75
C LEU A 39 -4.77 -0.67 -6.51
N ILE A 40 -3.49 -0.78 -6.08
CA ILE A 40 -3.09 -1.55 -4.91
C ILE A 40 -3.41 -0.74 -3.65
N ALA A 41 -4.58 -1.03 -3.07
CA ALA A 41 -5.08 -0.33 -1.90
C ALA A 41 -6.16 -1.14 -1.17
N SER A 42 -6.54 -0.64 0.01
CA SER A 42 -7.77 -1.05 0.69
C SER A 42 -8.90 -0.10 0.30
N TRP A 43 -10.10 -0.62 0.16
CA TRP A 43 -11.29 0.10 -0.25
C TRP A 43 -12.46 -0.25 0.67
N VAL A 44 -13.19 0.75 1.13
CA VAL A 44 -14.50 0.57 1.79
C VAL A 44 -15.55 0.43 0.69
N VAL A 45 -16.41 -0.58 0.81
CA VAL A 45 -17.46 -0.87 -0.15
C VAL A 45 -18.81 -0.69 0.52
N THR A 46 -19.56 0.30 0.06
CA THR A 46 -20.89 0.66 0.56
C THR A 46 -21.93 0.28 -0.49
N VAL A 47 -22.85 -0.62 -0.13
CA VAL A 47 -24.00 -1.01 -0.97
C VAL A 47 -25.23 -0.31 -0.41
N ALA A 48 -26.04 0.29 -1.28
CA ALA A 48 -27.24 1.01 -0.85
C ALA A 48 -28.19 0.12 -0.02
N ASP A 49 -28.85 0.73 0.96
CA ASP A 49 -29.81 0.06 1.86
C ASP A 49 -29.22 -1.13 2.65
N GLU A 50 -27.90 -1.16 2.82
CA GLU A 50 -27.23 -2.15 3.65
C GLU A 50 -26.44 -1.43 4.75
N PRO A 51 -26.77 -1.68 6.03
CA PRO A 51 -26.14 -0.95 7.13
C PRO A 51 -24.68 -1.38 7.37
N ARG A 52 -24.30 -2.56 6.87
CA ARG A 52 -22.99 -3.15 7.13
C ARG A 52 -22.06 -2.95 5.95
N GLN A 53 -20.96 -2.24 6.20
CA GLN A 53 -19.92 -1.98 5.20
C GLN A 53 -19.06 -3.22 4.92
N ARG A 54 -18.53 -3.25 3.70
CA ARG A 54 -17.61 -4.29 3.23
C ARG A 54 -16.26 -3.69 2.91
N SER A 55 -15.30 -4.55 2.65
CA SER A 55 -13.93 -4.17 2.32
C SER A 55 -13.42 -4.97 1.14
N LEU A 56 -12.74 -4.27 0.23
CA LEU A 56 -11.98 -4.83 -0.89
C LEU A 56 -10.52 -4.47 -0.68
N ILE A 57 -9.63 -5.45 -0.68
CA ILE A 57 -8.18 -5.21 -0.59
C ILE A 57 -7.54 -5.78 -1.85
N ILE A 58 -6.95 -4.91 -2.66
CA ILE A 58 -6.19 -5.27 -3.87
C ILE A 58 -4.70 -5.25 -3.48
N ARG A 59 -4.02 -6.38 -3.61
CA ARG A 59 -2.63 -6.58 -3.21
C ARG A 59 -1.65 -6.56 -4.37
N GLY A 60 -2.14 -6.86 -5.55
CA GLY A 60 -1.35 -6.96 -6.75
C GLY A 60 -2.21 -6.83 -7.99
N VAL A 61 -1.54 -6.50 -9.08
CA VAL A 61 -2.14 -6.32 -10.40
C VAL A 61 -1.25 -7.04 -11.41
N ALA A 62 -1.83 -7.85 -12.27
CA ALA A 62 -1.15 -8.52 -13.36
C ALA A 62 -1.77 -8.13 -14.70
N THR A 63 -0.97 -8.06 -15.76
CA THR A 63 -1.48 -7.78 -17.11
C THR A 63 -2.17 -9.03 -17.67
N GLY A 64 -3.43 -8.89 -18.09
CA GLY A 64 -4.22 -9.92 -18.78
C GLY A 64 -4.08 -9.84 -20.30
N THR A 65 -4.77 -10.74 -21.01
CA THR A 65 -4.60 -10.95 -22.47
C THR A 65 -5.25 -9.87 -23.35
N ASN A 66 -6.11 -9.01 -22.81
CA ASN A 66 -6.91 -8.04 -23.58
C ASN A 66 -6.69 -6.59 -23.11
N GLY A 67 -5.53 -6.27 -22.54
CA GLY A 67 -5.29 -4.97 -21.89
C GLY A 67 -6.08 -4.78 -20.58
N ALA A 68 -6.81 -5.81 -20.15
CA ALA A 68 -7.39 -5.90 -18.82
C ALA A 68 -6.29 -6.17 -17.78
N PHE A 69 -6.47 -5.65 -16.59
CA PHE A 69 -5.63 -5.92 -15.43
C PHE A 69 -6.33 -6.93 -14.52
N LEU A 70 -5.70 -8.07 -14.28
CA LEU A 70 -6.15 -9.07 -13.33
C LEU A 70 -5.76 -8.66 -11.91
N LEU A 71 -6.71 -8.71 -10.98
CA LEU A 71 -6.52 -8.26 -9.61
C LEU A 71 -6.26 -9.44 -8.67
N ASP A 72 -5.17 -9.40 -7.91
CA ASP A 72 -5.00 -10.22 -6.70
C ASP A 72 -5.70 -9.52 -5.54
N ALA A 73 -6.90 -9.97 -5.18
CA ALA A 73 -7.76 -9.27 -4.26
C ALA A 73 -8.48 -10.18 -3.25
N THR A 74 -8.86 -9.59 -2.11
CA THR A 74 -9.73 -10.22 -1.11
C THR A 74 -10.94 -9.33 -0.84
N TYR A 75 -12.08 -9.94 -0.58
CA TYR A 75 -13.34 -9.25 -0.31
C TYR A 75 -14.09 -9.88 0.86
N GLY A 76 -14.73 -9.05 1.67
CA GLY A 76 -15.56 -9.51 2.78
C GLY A 76 -16.07 -8.37 3.63
N TRP A 77 -16.60 -8.71 4.81
CA TRP A 77 -17.05 -7.71 5.77
C TRP A 77 -15.89 -6.86 6.28
N LEU A 78 -16.12 -5.56 6.48
CA LEU A 78 -15.07 -4.64 6.98
C LEU A 78 -14.55 -5.08 8.35
N ASP A 79 -15.45 -5.56 9.20
CA ASP A 79 -15.28 -6.06 10.56
C ASP A 79 -15.14 -7.59 10.66
N GLY A 80 -14.93 -8.28 9.52
CA GLY A 80 -15.00 -9.74 9.48
C GLY A 80 -13.99 -10.40 8.56
N LYS A 81 -14.24 -11.69 8.32
CA LYS A 81 -13.39 -12.50 7.43
C LYS A 81 -13.53 -12.01 5.99
N ARG A 82 -12.39 -12.00 5.29
CA ARG A 82 -12.29 -11.77 3.85
C ARG A 82 -11.85 -13.07 3.17
N SER A 83 -12.35 -13.29 1.96
CA SER A 83 -11.94 -14.41 1.12
C SER A 83 -11.31 -13.89 -0.16
N PRO A 84 -10.35 -14.63 -0.76
CA PRO A 84 -9.85 -14.32 -2.08
C PRO A 84 -10.99 -14.24 -3.10
N ILE A 85 -10.87 -13.30 -4.05
CA ILE A 85 -11.81 -13.13 -5.15
C ILE A 85 -11.07 -12.94 -6.47
N ARG A 86 -11.79 -13.10 -7.58
CA ARG A 86 -11.34 -12.67 -8.89
C ARG A 86 -11.93 -11.31 -9.21
N GLY A 87 -11.10 -10.41 -9.69
CA GLY A 87 -11.51 -9.12 -10.21
C GLY A 87 -10.65 -8.72 -11.38
N GLU A 88 -11.22 -7.88 -12.24
CA GLU A 88 -10.59 -7.34 -13.43
C GLU A 88 -10.81 -5.83 -13.46
N MET A 89 -9.82 -5.10 -13.95
CA MET A 89 -9.93 -3.68 -14.26
C MET A 89 -9.66 -3.50 -15.75
N THR A 90 -10.55 -2.79 -16.43
CA THR A 90 -10.34 -2.40 -17.83
C THR A 90 -10.16 -0.89 -17.90
N GLN A 91 -9.35 -0.43 -18.84
CA GLN A 91 -9.14 1.00 -19.08
C GLN A 91 -9.43 1.32 -20.55
N SER A 92 -10.27 2.32 -20.79
CA SER A 92 -10.58 2.86 -22.11
C SER A 92 -10.46 4.37 -22.07
N GLY A 93 -9.41 4.91 -22.70
CA GLY A 93 -9.04 6.32 -22.55
C GLY A 93 -8.74 6.66 -21.08
N THR A 94 -9.48 7.62 -20.54
CA THR A 94 -9.40 8.04 -19.12
C THR A 94 -10.38 7.28 -18.22
N GLU A 95 -11.31 6.50 -18.77
CA GLU A 95 -12.28 5.75 -17.99
C GLU A 95 -11.67 4.43 -17.52
N ARG A 96 -11.76 4.15 -16.21
CA ARG A 96 -11.44 2.85 -15.63
C ARG A 96 -12.71 2.17 -15.14
N ARG A 97 -12.85 0.89 -15.45
CA ARG A 97 -13.99 0.06 -15.06
C ARG A 97 -13.51 -1.16 -14.28
N LEU A 98 -13.97 -1.27 -13.04
CA LEU A 98 -13.76 -2.38 -12.13
C LEU A 98 -14.90 -3.39 -12.28
N GLU A 99 -14.55 -4.66 -12.40
CA GLU A 99 -15.50 -5.78 -12.41
C GLU A 99 -15.00 -6.88 -11.47
N LEU A 100 -15.82 -7.34 -10.54
CA LEU A 100 -15.45 -8.42 -9.62
C LEU A 100 -16.62 -9.31 -9.22
N VAL A 101 -16.29 -10.54 -8.83
CA VAL A 101 -17.25 -11.52 -8.29
C VAL A 101 -16.90 -11.80 -6.84
N THR A 102 -17.85 -11.54 -5.94
CA THR A 102 -17.70 -11.72 -4.49
C THR A 102 -17.82 -13.20 -4.10
N PRO A 103 -17.41 -13.60 -2.87
CA PRO A 103 -17.53 -14.99 -2.41
C PRO A 103 -18.97 -15.51 -2.27
N ALA A 104 -19.97 -14.60 -2.32
CA ALA A 104 -21.38 -14.92 -2.28
C ALA A 104 -22.04 -14.86 -3.67
N ASP A 105 -21.24 -15.02 -4.74
CA ASP A 105 -21.66 -14.98 -6.15
C ASP A 105 -22.39 -13.70 -6.56
N SER A 106 -22.15 -12.60 -5.83
CA SER A 106 -22.63 -11.28 -6.22
C SER A 106 -21.60 -10.59 -7.10
N LYS A 107 -22.06 -9.86 -8.12
CA LYS A 107 -21.22 -9.15 -9.09
C LYS A 107 -21.18 -7.66 -8.78
N ILE A 108 -19.99 -7.07 -8.80
CA ILE A 108 -19.81 -5.61 -8.74
C ILE A 108 -19.26 -5.13 -10.08
N VAL A 109 -19.88 -4.09 -10.63
CA VAL A 109 -19.39 -3.36 -11.81
C VAL A 109 -19.40 -1.89 -11.48
N ALA A 110 -18.24 -1.22 -11.52
CA ALA A 110 -18.12 0.18 -11.13
C ALA A 110 -17.14 0.96 -12.01
N LYS A 111 -17.42 2.24 -12.25
CA LYS A 111 -16.57 3.16 -12.98
C LYS A 111 -15.83 4.08 -12.03
N GLN A 112 -14.57 4.35 -12.31
CA GLN A 112 -13.77 5.30 -11.54
C GLN A 112 -14.25 6.73 -11.82
N LEU A 113 -14.46 7.51 -10.77
CA LEU A 113 -14.74 8.93 -10.83
C LEU A 113 -13.44 9.74 -10.79
N THR A 114 -13.55 11.05 -11.04
CA THR A 114 -12.40 11.98 -11.04
C THR A 114 -11.73 12.13 -9.67
N ASP A 115 -12.45 11.84 -8.59
CA ASP A 115 -11.93 11.83 -7.22
C ASP A 115 -11.21 10.52 -6.85
N GLY A 116 -11.10 9.58 -7.80
CA GLY A 116 -10.46 8.28 -7.62
C GLY A 116 -11.35 7.21 -7.00
N SER A 117 -12.54 7.55 -6.51
CA SER A 117 -13.54 6.58 -6.02
C SER A 117 -14.18 5.82 -7.18
N PHE A 118 -14.89 4.72 -6.89
CA PHE A 118 -15.67 3.99 -7.88
C PHE A 118 -17.16 4.02 -7.53
N THR A 119 -18.01 4.15 -8.54
CA THR A 119 -19.47 4.04 -8.39
C THR A 119 -20.06 3.11 -9.45
N GLY A 120 -21.10 2.38 -9.10
CA GLY A 120 -21.79 1.50 -10.04
C GLY A 120 -22.83 0.60 -9.39
N THR A 121 -22.87 -0.67 -9.79
CA THR A 121 -23.91 -1.62 -9.40
C THR A 121 -23.34 -2.84 -8.67
N PHE A 122 -24.02 -3.24 -7.60
CA PHE A 122 -23.91 -4.53 -6.93
C PHE A 122 -25.13 -5.39 -7.31
N THR A 123 -24.90 -6.50 -8.00
CA THR A 123 -25.94 -7.47 -8.39
C THR A 123 -25.79 -8.70 -7.52
N SER A 124 -26.76 -8.96 -6.65
CA SER A 124 -26.79 -10.16 -5.83
C SER A 124 -26.97 -11.43 -6.67
N LYS A 125 -26.66 -12.60 -6.10
CA LYS A 125 -26.91 -13.90 -6.75
C LYS A 125 -28.37 -14.13 -7.17
N ASN A 126 -29.33 -13.43 -6.54
CA ASN A 126 -30.75 -13.52 -6.85
C ASN A 126 -31.19 -12.47 -7.90
N GLY A 127 -30.26 -11.74 -8.52
CA GLY A 127 -30.55 -10.73 -9.53
C GLY A 127 -30.94 -9.35 -9.00
N VAL A 128 -31.10 -9.16 -7.69
CA VAL A 128 -31.35 -7.82 -7.11
C VAL A 128 -30.15 -6.92 -7.36
N VAL A 129 -30.39 -5.77 -7.99
CA VAL A 129 -29.36 -4.76 -8.32
C VAL A 129 -29.49 -3.58 -7.36
N LYS A 130 -28.37 -3.17 -6.77
CA LYS A 130 -28.27 -2.01 -5.86
C LYS A 130 -27.11 -1.11 -6.27
N PRO A 131 -27.19 0.21 -6.03
CA PRO A 131 -26.03 1.09 -6.13
C PRO A 131 -24.89 0.66 -5.20
N VAL A 132 -23.65 0.83 -5.66
CA VAL A 132 -22.45 0.61 -4.85
C VAL A 132 -21.46 1.76 -5.03
N LYS A 133 -20.82 2.14 -3.92
CA LYS A 133 -19.69 3.08 -3.88
C LYS A 133 -18.48 2.39 -3.28
N LEU A 134 -17.32 2.54 -3.91
CA LEU A 134 -16.04 2.09 -3.38
C LEU A 134 -15.15 3.31 -3.16
N GLU A 135 -14.76 3.52 -1.92
CA GLU A 135 -13.90 4.63 -1.52
C GLU A 135 -12.58 4.06 -1.04
N ARG A 136 -11.48 4.67 -1.48
CA ARG A 136 -10.16 4.24 -1.01
C ARG A 136 -10.12 4.45 0.49
N LEU A 137 -9.86 3.38 1.23
CA LEU A 137 -9.39 3.51 2.59
C LEU A 137 -7.96 4.01 2.45
N GLU A 138 -7.79 5.34 2.49
CA GLU A 138 -6.46 5.89 2.73
C GLU A 138 -5.91 5.22 3.99
N SER A 139 -4.60 5.12 4.14
CA SER A 139 -3.99 4.61 5.37
C SER A 139 -4.27 5.59 6.52
N VAL A 140 -5.52 5.68 6.96
CA VAL A 140 -5.94 6.44 8.11
C VAL A 140 -5.54 5.59 9.29
N ALA A 141 -4.59 6.11 10.08
CA ALA A 141 -4.53 5.80 11.49
C ALA A 141 -5.97 5.74 12.03
N VAL A 142 -6.32 4.66 12.71
CA VAL A 142 -7.67 4.41 13.24
C VAL A 142 -8.14 5.63 14.03
N ASN A 143 -8.93 6.49 13.39
CA ASN A 143 -9.64 7.59 14.03
C ASN A 143 -11.08 7.51 13.54
N SER A 144 -11.88 6.84 14.34
CA SER A 144 -13.33 6.87 14.24
C SER A 144 -13.85 8.31 14.45
N ALA A 145 -14.86 8.66 13.66
CA ALA A 145 -15.86 9.70 13.91
C ALA A 145 -15.36 11.13 14.16
N THR A 146 -15.42 11.97 13.12
CA THR A 146 -16.38 13.10 13.06
C THR A 146 -16.31 13.73 11.67
N ALA A 147 -17.48 14.04 11.12
CA ALA A 147 -17.61 14.93 9.98
C ALA A 147 -17.11 16.34 10.31
N ALA A 148 -16.69 17.04 9.25
CA ALA A 148 -16.41 18.47 9.11
C ALA A 148 -14.93 18.90 9.09
N ALA A 149 -14.71 19.87 8.21
CA ALA A 149 -13.51 20.65 7.95
C ALA A 149 -12.47 20.04 6.99
N ALA A 150 -12.64 20.40 5.72
CA ALA A 150 -11.56 20.62 4.79
C ALA A 150 -10.40 21.37 5.44
N ASN A 151 -9.18 20.83 5.31
CA ASN A 151 -7.97 21.58 5.03
C ASN A 151 -6.83 20.61 4.73
N HIS A 152 -6.14 20.86 3.62
CA HIS A 152 -4.84 20.29 3.31
C HIS A 152 -3.93 20.39 4.54
N ALA A 153 -3.47 19.26 5.06
CA ALA A 153 -2.50 19.23 6.16
C ALA A 153 -1.14 18.78 5.63
N ALA A 154 -0.18 19.70 5.73
CA ALA A 154 1.24 19.45 5.58
C ALA A 154 1.69 18.23 6.40
N ALA A 155 2.70 17.54 5.90
CA ALA A 155 3.34 16.42 6.60
C ALA A 155 3.65 16.80 8.06
N PRO A 156 3.39 15.90 9.03
CA PRO A 156 3.64 16.20 10.44
C PRO A 156 5.11 16.58 10.64
N THR A 157 5.32 17.79 11.15
CA THR A 157 6.64 18.40 11.41
C THR A 157 7.35 17.79 12.62
N THR A 158 6.70 16.89 13.36
CA THR A 158 7.32 16.17 14.48
C THR A 158 7.97 14.88 13.98
N PRO A 159 9.28 14.68 14.23
CA PRO A 159 9.93 13.41 13.94
C PRO A 159 9.16 12.24 14.57
N PRO A 160 8.99 11.11 13.86
CA PRO A 160 8.23 9.99 14.39
C PRO A 160 8.88 9.44 15.67
N ASN A 161 8.08 9.19 16.70
CA ASN A 161 8.52 8.53 17.92
C ASN A 161 8.59 7.03 17.67
N ILE A 162 9.80 6.52 17.44
CA ILE A 162 10.05 5.10 17.15
C ILE A 162 10.50 4.39 18.44
N HIS A 163 9.84 3.28 18.77
CA HIS A 163 10.20 2.39 19.87
C HIS A 163 10.34 0.96 19.36
N MET A 164 11.56 0.42 19.43
CA MET A 164 11.85 -0.98 19.10
C MET A 164 11.84 -1.82 20.37
N VAL A 165 10.95 -2.81 20.43
CA VAL A 165 10.85 -3.77 21.53
C VAL A 165 11.32 -5.14 21.03
N VAL A 166 12.40 -5.66 21.60
CA VAL A 166 12.91 -7.00 21.31
C VAL A 166 12.63 -7.90 22.50
N MET A 167 11.96 -9.02 22.26
CA MET A 167 11.56 -9.96 23.30
C MET A 167 12.23 -11.32 23.06
N GLY A 168 13.01 -11.79 24.04
CA GLY A 168 13.70 -13.08 23.99
C GLY A 168 14.55 -13.35 25.22
N GLY A 169 15.00 -14.59 25.40
CA GLY A 169 15.75 -15.02 26.59
C GLY A 169 17.12 -15.61 26.26
N ASN A 170 17.82 -16.05 27.30
CA ASN A 170 19.10 -16.77 27.16
C ASN A 170 18.90 -18.22 26.66
N ASP A 171 17.68 -18.75 26.76
CA ASP A 171 17.23 -20.04 26.22
C ASP A 171 16.90 -19.99 24.71
N CYS A 172 17.13 -18.84 24.07
CA CYS A 172 16.97 -18.61 22.64
C CYS A 172 18.36 -18.37 22.01
N PRO A 173 19.02 -19.39 21.44
CA PRO A 173 20.33 -19.24 20.80
C PRO A 173 20.42 -18.09 19.78
N PRO A 174 19.46 -17.87 18.86
CA PRO A 174 19.53 -16.72 17.95
C PRO A 174 19.39 -15.38 18.68
N CYS A 175 18.69 -15.30 19.82
CA CYS A 175 18.59 -14.09 20.64
C CYS A 175 19.94 -13.76 21.30
N VAL A 176 20.62 -14.77 21.83
CA VAL A 176 21.97 -14.64 22.42
C VAL A 176 22.96 -14.18 21.36
N ALA A 177 23.01 -14.87 20.21
CA ALA A 177 23.89 -14.51 19.11
C ALA A 177 23.64 -13.10 18.60
N TRP A 178 22.37 -12.70 18.42
CA TRP A 178 22.03 -11.35 17.95
C TRP A 178 22.44 -10.26 18.94
N ARG A 179 22.22 -10.46 20.25
CA ARG A 179 22.67 -9.50 21.27
C ARG A 179 24.20 -9.41 21.36
N GLY A 180 24.91 -10.51 21.13
CA GLY A 180 26.38 -10.52 21.17
C GLY A 180 27.02 -9.90 19.92
N LEU A 181 26.41 -10.10 18.74
CA LEU A 181 27.04 -9.78 17.46
C LEU A 181 26.43 -8.57 16.75
N GLU A 182 25.11 -8.39 16.81
CA GLU A 182 24.41 -7.40 16.00
C GLU A 182 23.97 -6.18 16.81
N LEU A 183 23.49 -6.37 18.04
CA LEU A 183 23.08 -5.26 18.89
C LEU A 183 24.21 -4.24 19.15
N PRO A 184 25.48 -4.64 19.42
CA PRO A 184 26.55 -3.67 19.67
C PRO A 184 26.87 -2.83 18.43
N LYS A 185 26.83 -3.44 17.23
CA LYS A 185 26.97 -2.71 15.96
C LYS A 185 25.84 -1.70 15.79
N LEU A 186 24.61 -2.12 16.07
CA LEU A 186 23.43 -1.28 15.93
C LEU A 186 23.45 -0.09 16.92
N GLN A 187 23.86 -0.33 18.18
CA GLN A 187 24.02 0.70 19.22
C GLN A 187 25.01 1.81 18.86
N GLN A 188 25.95 1.54 17.95
CA GLN A 188 26.92 2.55 17.49
C GLN A 188 26.31 3.51 16.46
N THR A 189 25.27 3.09 15.73
CA THR A 189 24.66 3.88 14.65
C THR A 189 23.90 5.10 15.17
N ALA A 190 23.90 6.19 14.39
CA ALA A 190 23.14 7.39 14.71
C ALA A 190 21.62 7.14 14.63
N ALA A 191 21.18 6.28 13.70
CA ALA A 191 19.77 5.94 13.55
C ALA A 191 19.21 5.27 14.81
N PHE A 192 19.92 4.28 15.37
CA PHE A 192 19.45 3.58 16.56
C PHE A 192 19.47 4.45 17.82
N LYS A 193 20.48 5.32 17.97
CA LYS A 193 20.54 6.28 19.08
C LYS A 193 19.38 7.28 19.08
N ALA A 194 18.72 7.47 17.94
CA ALA A 194 17.58 8.37 17.80
C ALA A 194 16.22 7.72 18.13
N ILE A 195 16.19 6.42 18.51
CA ILE A 195 14.95 5.71 18.84
C ILE A 195 14.98 5.20 20.28
N ARG A 196 13.81 4.84 20.81
CA ARG A 196 13.73 4.08 22.06
C ARG A 196 13.95 2.61 21.78
N PHE A 197 14.73 1.95 22.62
CA PHE A 197 14.95 0.51 22.56
C PHE A 197 14.68 -0.12 23.92
N SER A 198 13.85 -1.17 23.95
CA SER A 198 13.61 -1.97 25.14
C SER A 198 13.85 -3.44 24.83
N TYR A 199 14.55 -4.11 25.74
CA TYR A 199 14.73 -5.56 25.70
C TYR A 199 13.87 -6.21 26.79
N VAL A 200 13.03 -7.15 26.41
CA VAL A 200 12.16 -7.89 27.32
C VAL A 200 12.66 -9.33 27.41
N SER A 201 13.10 -9.73 28.61
CA SER A 201 13.49 -11.12 28.86
C SER A 201 12.28 -12.02 28.94
N LYS A 202 12.29 -13.14 28.19
CA LYS A 202 11.23 -14.16 28.21
C LYS A 202 11.79 -15.52 27.78
N ALA A 203 11.17 -16.60 28.23
CA ALA A 203 11.49 -17.93 27.71
C ALA A 203 11.00 -18.07 26.24
N VAL A 204 11.70 -18.88 25.45
CA VAL A 204 11.36 -19.17 24.05
C VAL A 204 9.99 -19.84 23.94
N THR A 205 9.57 -20.57 24.96
CA THR A 205 8.27 -21.27 25.02
C THR A 205 7.13 -20.38 25.50
N SER A 206 7.39 -19.16 25.98
CA SER A 206 6.36 -18.26 26.48
C SER A 206 5.80 -17.34 25.38
N PRO A 207 4.58 -16.81 25.53
CA PRO A 207 4.05 -15.72 24.71
C PRO A 207 4.63 -14.37 25.15
N VAL A 208 4.08 -13.24 24.70
CA VAL A 208 4.43 -11.91 25.24
C VAL A 208 4.20 -11.92 26.76
N PRO A 209 5.20 -11.54 27.60
CA PRO A 209 5.07 -11.59 29.05
C PRO A 209 3.92 -10.72 29.56
N SER A 210 3.28 -11.12 30.65
CA SER A 210 2.23 -10.31 31.30
C SER A 210 2.76 -8.92 31.70
N SER A 211 1.87 -7.94 31.86
CA SER A 211 2.25 -6.54 32.08
C SER A 211 3.16 -6.32 33.30
N MET A 212 3.07 -7.18 34.32
CA MET A 212 3.93 -7.11 35.52
C MET A 212 5.41 -7.43 35.24
N PHE A 213 5.72 -8.15 34.16
CA PHE A 213 7.09 -8.50 33.75
C PHE A 213 7.60 -7.66 32.58
N LEU A 214 6.80 -6.71 32.09
CA LEU A 214 7.24 -5.76 31.08
C LEU A 214 7.93 -4.56 31.73
N PRO A 215 8.99 -4.00 31.11
CA PRO A 215 9.51 -2.68 31.47
C PRO A 215 8.41 -1.62 31.41
N ASP A 216 8.47 -0.60 32.27
CA ASP A 216 7.43 0.43 32.41
C ASP A 216 7.12 1.13 31.08
N GLU A 217 8.15 1.37 30.27
CA GLU A 217 8.00 2.00 28.96
C GLU A 217 7.32 1.09 27.91
N VAL A 218 7.23 -0.22 28.16
CA VAL A 218 6.59 -1.19 27.27
C VAL A 218 5.17 -1.56 27.73
N LYS A 219 4.86 -1.43 29.04
CA LYS A 219 3.55 -1.75 29.63
C LYS A 219 2.36 -1.16 28.86
N PRO A 220 2.38 0.13 28.42
CA PRO A 220 1.25 0.71 27.68
C PRO A 220 0.92 -0.02 26.38
N TYR A 221 1.86 -0.76 25.80
CA TYR A 221 1.70 -1.47 24.54
C TYR A 221 1.31 -2.93 24.70
N LYS A 222 1.09 -3.43 25.93
CA LYS A 222 0.81 -4.85 26.20
C LYS A 222 -0.31 -5.42 25.32
N ALA A 223 -1.46 -4.75 25.29
CA ALA A 223 -2.61 -5.22 24.50
C ALA A 223 -2.27 -5.31 23.00
N LYS A 224 -1.53 -4.33 22.46
CA LYS A 224 -1.11 -4.31 21.05
C LYS A 224 -0.09 -5.40 20.74
N LEU A 225 0.84 -5.67 21.67
CA LEU A 225 1.81 -6.75 21.54
C LEU A 225 1.14 -8.13 21.59
N ASP A 226 0.16 -8.32 22.47
CA ASP A 226 -0.64 -9.56 22.52
C ASP A 226 -1.38 -9.78 21.21
N GLU A 227 -2.05 -8.73 20.72
CA GLU A 227 -2.78 -8.78 19.47
C GLU A 227 -1.85 -9.08 18.29
N ALA A 228 -0.75 -8.35 18.15
CA ALA A 228 0.21 -8.52 17.06
C ALA A 228 0.85 -9.92 17.08
N SER A 229 1.13 -10.46 18.27
CA SER A 229 1.67 -11.80 18.47
C SER A 229 0.65 -12.91 18.26
N SER A 230 -0.65 -12.62 18.35
CA SER A 230 -1.73 -13.61 18.45
C SER A 230 -1.48 -14.68 19.53
N GLY A 231 -0.89 -14.28 20.66
CA GLY A 231 -0.57 -15.18 21.78
C GLY A 231 0.51 -16.22 21.48
N ARG A 232 1.36 -15.97 20.49
CA ARG A 232 2.32 -16.97 20.01
C ARG A 232 3.59 -17.05 20.85
N ASN A 233 4.04 -18.28 21.00
CA ASN A 233 5.32 -18.63 21.57
C ASN A 233 6.44 -18.49 20.53
N GLY A 234 7.68 -18.48 21.00
CA GLY A 234 8.89 -18.36 20.20
C GLY A 234 9.65 -17.08 20.48
N SER A 235 10.92 -17.05 20.07
CA SER A 235 11.81 -15.89 20.20
C SER A 235 12.88 -15.92 19.11
N PRO A 236 13.48 -14.76 18.76
CA PRO A 236 13.05 -13.44 19.21
C PRO A 236 11.75 -13.01 18.55
N GLN A 237 10.96 -12.24 19.30
CA GLN A 237 9.85 -11.46 18.77
C GLN A 237 10.28 -10.00 18.74
N VAL A 238 9.99 -9.28 17.67
CA VAL A 238 10.35 -7.87 17.54
C VAL A 238 9.11 -7.08 17.15
N ALA A 239 8.83 -6.03 17.90
CA ALA A 239 7.83 -5.02 17.57
C ALA A 239 8.53 -3.69 17.28
N ILE A 240 8.19 -3.06 16.16
CA ILE A 240 8.49 -1.67 15.88
C ILE A 240 7.20 -0.89 16.13
N ILE A 241 7.24 0.05 17.06
CA ILE A 241 6.12 0.92 17.43
C ILE A 241 6.45 2.32 16.94
N VAL A 242 5.53 2.96 16.24
CA VAL A 242 5.68 4.33 15.73
C VAL A 242 4.50 5.15 16.20
N ASN A 243 4.77 6.23 16.93
CA ASN A 243 3.75 7.10 17.53
C ASN A 243 2.71 6.32 18.36
N GLY A 244 3.17 5.30 19.07
CA GLY A 244 2.33 4.45 19.93
C GLY A 244 1.57 3.34 19.22
N GLU A 245 1.65 3.23 17.89
CA GLU A 245 1.00 2.18 17.10
C GLU A 245 1.99 1.11 16.62
N ILE A 246 1.54 -0.14 16.52
CA ILE A 246 2.35 -1.22 15.93
C ILE A 246 2.58 -0.88 14.47
N TYR A 247 3.84 -0.73 14.10
CA TYR A 247 4.26 -0.45 12.73
C TYR A 247 4.73 -1.72 12.02
N ASP A 248 5.52 -2.57 12.67
CA ASP A 248 5.95 -3.86 12.16
C ASP A 248 6.10 -4.85 13.30
N TYR A 249 5.75 -6.10 13.08
CA TYR A 249 5.86 -7.18 14.04
C TYR A 249 6.34 -8.45 13.34
N TYR A 250 7.47 -9.00 13.80
CA TYR A 250 8.07 -10.17 13.18
C TYR A 250 8.78 -11.10 14.17
N PHE A 251 9.01 -12.34 13.73
CA PHE A 251 9.84 -13.32 14.44
C PHE A 251 11.22 -13.43 13.79
N GLY A 252 12.21 -13.77 14.60
CA GLY A 252 13.58 -13.96 14.14
C GLY A 252 14.43 -12.70 14.20
N THR A 253 15.69 -12.85 13.81
CA THR A 253 16.70 -11.80 13.89
C THR A 253 16.86 -11.10 12.54
N ARG A 254 17.25 -9.83 12.57
CA ARG A 254 17.70 -9.07 11.39
C ARG A 254 19.08 -8.51 11.71
N SER A 255 19.98 -8.44 10.73
CA SER A 255 21.30 -7.84 10.96
C SER A 255 21.18 -6.35 11.35
N ALA A 256 22.20 -5.81 12.01
CA ALA A 256 22.26 -4.41 12.40
C ALA A 256 21.98 -3.48 11.21
N LYS A 257 22.63 -3.73 10.06
CA LYS A 257 22.39 -2.98 8.81
C LYS A 257 20.92 -3.00 8.38
N LYS A 258 20.24 -4.14 8.48
CA LYS A 258 18.82 -4.27 8.11
C LYS A 258 17.92 -3.49 9.08
N VAL A 259 18.21 -3.55 10.38
CA VAL A 259 17.45 -2.79 11.39
C VAL A 259 17.67 -1.29 11.24
N GLU A 260 18.91 -0.85 10.99
CA GLU A 260 19.21 0.55 10.69
C GLU A 260 18.42 1.05 9.47
N GLN A 261 18.39 0.28 8.38
CA GLN A 261 17.59 0.61 7.19
C GLN A 261 16.09 0.73 7.49
N MET A 262 15.54 -0.11 8.38
CA MET A 262 14.15 0.01 8.82
C MET A 262 13.90 1.33 9.55
N ILE A 263 14.79 1.70 10.47
CA ILE A 263 14.69 2.93 11.26
C ILE A 263 14.77 4.16 10.35
N LEU A 264 15.76 4.19 9.45
CA LEU A 264 15.93 5.28 8.49
C LEU A 264 14.73 5.41 7.56
N ALA A 265 14.18 4.29 7.07
CA ALA A 265 12.99 4.32 6.23
C ALA A 265 11.79 4.96 6.94
N ILE A 266 11.56 4.65 8.22
CA ILE A 266 10.49 5.28 9.01
C ILE A 266 10.76 6.76 9.23
N LYS A 267 11.99 7.11 9.66
CA LYS A 267 12.36 8.49 10.00
C LYS A 267 12.27 9.43 8.79
N GLU A 268 12.62 8.94 7.61
CA GLU A 268 12.72 9.72 6.38
C GLU A 268 11.49 9.56 5.47
N GLY A 269 10.49 8.77 5.89
CA GLY A 269 9.30 8.49 5.08
C GLY A 269 9.59 7.73 3.78
N ARG A 270 10.68 6.94 3.74
CA ARG A 270 11.02 6.11 2.58
C ARG A 270 10.30 4.77 2.61
N ASN A 271 10.33 4.08 1.47
CA ASN A 271 9.84 2.71 1.35
C ASN A 271 10.50 1.79 2.38
N TYR A 272 9.67 1.13 3.19
CA TYR A 272 10.14 0.20 4.20
C TYR A 272 10.75 -1.05 3.53
N PRO A 273 11.95 -1.51 3.94
CA PRO A 273 12.71 -2.52 3.19
C PRO A 273 12.16 -3.95 3.30
N PHE A 274 11.06 -4.16 4.01
CA PHE A 274 10.43 -5.46 4.23
C PHE A 274 8.92 -5.37 4.03
N LYS A 275 8.28 -6.51 3.74
CA LYS A 275 6.82 -6.60 3.86
C LYS A 275 6.46 -6.46 5.34
N ARG A 276 5.77 -5.38 5.68
CA ARG A 276 5.32 -5.10 7.04
C ARG A 276 4.22 -6.07 7.46
N CYS A 277 4.20 -6.38 8.75
CA CYS A 277 3.11 -7.13 9.33
C CYS A 277 2.66 -6.50 10.65
N LEU A 278 1.36 -6.24 10.78
CA LEU A 278 0.77 -5.72 12.01
C LEU A 278 0.35 -6.85 12.96
N LYS A 279 0.04 -8.03 12.41
CA LYS A 279 -0.39 -9.20 13.17
C LYS A 279 -0.04 -10.49 12.45
N LEU A 280 0.54 -11.42 13.19
CA LEU A 280 0.81 -12.77 12.70
C LEU A 280 -0.35 -13.72 13.01
N ASP A 281 -0.59 -14.68 12.13
CA ASP A 281 -1.48 -15.80 12.39
C ASP A 281 -0.75 -16.93 13.16
N ARG A 282 -1.49 -18.01 13.44
CA ARG A 282 -0.95 -19.22 14.09
C ARG A 282 0.11 -19.95 13.23
N SER A 283 0.08 -19.80 11.91
CA SER A 283 1.02 -20.43 10.97
C SER A 283 2.31 -19.63 10.75
N ARG A 284 2.49 -18.52 11.48
CA ARG A 284 3.59 -17.55 11.31
C ARG A 284 3.55 -16.76 10.00
N GLN A 285 2.42 -16.77 9.32
CA GLN A 285 2.16 -15.91 8.19
C GLN A 285 1.59 -14.58 8.66
N CYS A 286 1.70 -13.57 7.81
CA CYS A 286 1.13 -12.28 8.11
C CYS A 286 -0.39 -12.32 7.93
N ALA A 287 -1.13 -12.21 9.04
CA ALA A 287 -2.58 -12.15 9.05
C ALA A 287 -3.09 -10.77 8.63
N VAL A 288 -2.44 -9.73 9.18
CA VAL A 288 -2.78 -8.33 8.91
C VAL A 288 -1.54 -7.65 8.33
N PRO A 289 -1.46 -7.46 7.00
CA PRO A 289 -0.42 -6.61 6.40
C PRO A 289 -0.59 -5.17 6.88
N ALA A 290 0.50 -4.39 6.85
CA ALA A 290 0.38 -2.94 6.97
C ALA A 290 0.07 -2.27 5.63
#